data_AF-A0A7H0NM92-F1
#
_entry.id   AF-A0A7H0NM92-F1
#
_cell.length_a   1.000
_cell.length_b   1.000
_cell.length_c   1.000
_cell.angle_alpha   90.00
_cell.angle_beta   90.00
_cell.angle_gamma   90.00
#
_symmetry.space_group_name_H-M   'P 1'
#
loop_
_entity.id
_entity.type
_entity.pdbx_description
1 polymer ?
#
loop_
_entity_poly.entity_id
_entity_poly.type
_entity_poly.pdbx_seq_one_letter_code
_entity_poly.pdbx_strand_id
1 'polypeptide(L)'
;MSYGLPSKQTVNAVGGRLRARDVAVGTRLWTLDGLRTAQTTVTHVMAAKARTAVEVVTGHAAFTVAADLPLITPDGWVRAEDAAGRTVIRTHARKLCRERLTFRVGYAFGYFVGATCADGTVGRNYVSLVVNDEAFASRYARSLNEATGLDAQPQPVTRPSGYLGRDIPGFRVRVVSSYLADALRQYAGGDAHHMRQAFPRVVLRDREVFDGFLDGYADGDGCRAKHWAGRTLVSANVPFLVDLAAIIGARFTPARKGLASHLTVVDRWAARGTFRPEHHDADPVESSWVTVEAVRPRTAPGKPFTLYRYRLRPHPTFLVNGHLVRAAE
;
A
#
# COMPACT_ATOMS: atom_id res chain seq x y z
N MET A 1 5.66 -17.48 -34.73
CA MET A 1 5.27 -16.67 -33.56
C MET A 1 6.52 -16.14 -32.88
N SER A 2 6.68 -14.82 -32.86
CA SER A 2 7.89 -14.11 -32.46
C SER A 2 7.76 -13.55 -31.05
N TYR A 3 7.68 -14.43 -30.04
CA TYR A 3 7.56 -14.13 -28.61
C TYR A 3 8.90 -13.73 -27.96
N GLY A 4 8.87 -12.94 -26.87
CA GLY A 4 10.04 -12.61 -26.04
C GLY A 4 10.51 -11.14 -26.06
N LEU A 5 11.68 -10.91 -25.47
CA LEU A 5 12.25 -9.58 -25.24
C LEU A 5 13.52 -9.33 -26.06
N PRO A 6 13.65 -8.20 -26.76
CA PRO A 6 14.91 -7.82 -27.39
C PRO A 6 16.08 -7.78 -26.40
N SER A 7 17.28 -8.08 -26.86
CA SER A 7 18.47 -8.32 -26.01
C SER A 7 18.79 -7.21 -25.02
N LYS A 8 18.51 -5.95 -25.38
CA LYS A 8 18.78 -4.76 -24.54
C LYS A 8 17.57 -4.34 -23.68
N GLN A 9 16.39 -4.91 -23.91
CA GLN A 9 15.21 -4.63 -23.09
C GLN A 9 15.50 -5.06 -21.66
N THR A 10 15.06 -4.26 -20.71
CA THR A 10 15.31 -4.50 -19.29
C THR A 10 14.14 -5.18 -18.61
N VAL A 11 14.47 -6.14 -17.73
CA VAL A 11 13.54 -6.84 -16.84
C VAL A 11 13.79 -6.42 -15.39
N ASN A 12 12.76 -6.51 -14.56
CA ASN A 12 12.88 -6.24 -13.13
C ASN A 12 13.30 -7.52 -12.40
N ALA A 13 14.61 -7.73 -12.23
CA ALA A 13 15.12 -8.83 -11.41
C ALA A 13 15.10 -8.48 -9.92
N VAL A 14 15.11 -9.52 -9.07
CA VAL A 14 15.34 -9.33 -7.64
C VAL A 14 16.82 -8.99 -7.45
N GLY A 15 17.10 -7.84 -6.85
CA GLY A 15 18.46 -7.29 -6.74
C GLY A 15 18.79 -6.19 -7.77
N GLY A 16 17.91 -5.93 -8.75
CA GLY A 16 18.08 -4.79 -9.65
C GLY A 16 17.58 -5.05 -11.06
N ARG A 17 17.90 -4.11 -11.96
CA ARG A 17 17.50 -4.20 -13.36
C ARG A 17 18.52 -5.04 -14.13
N LEU A 18 18.05 -6.04 -14.89
CA LEU A 18 18.88 -6.83 -15.80
C LEU A 18 18.46 -6.63 -17.25
N ARG A 19 19.40 -6.75 -18.19
CA ARG A 19 19.06 -6.83 -19.62
C ARG A 19 18.55 -8.23 -19.91
N ALA A 20 17.62 -8.36 -20.86
CA ALA A 20 17.00 -9.63 -21.21
C ALA A 20 18.03 -10.73 -21.56
N ARG A 21 19.10 -10.35 -22.27
CA ARG A 21 20.18 -11.29 -22.63
C ARG A 21 21.03 -11.78 -21.46
N ASP A 22 21.03 -11.05 -20.34
CA ASP A 22 21.85 -11.34 -19.17
C ASP A 22 21.06 -12.17 -18.12
N VAL A 23 19.79 -12.48 -18.40
CA VAL A 23 18.95 -13.34 -17.56
C VAL A 23 19.36 -14.80 -17.77
N ALA A 24 19.72 -15.48 -16.68
CA ALA A 24 20.13 -16.89 -16.66
C ALA A 24 19.16 -17.76 -15.86
N VAL A 25 19.27 -19.09 -16.00
CA VAL A 25 18.58 -20.04 -15.12
C VAL A 25 18.97 -19.77 -13.66
N GLY A 26 18.00 -19.84 -12.76
CA GLY A 26 18.15 -19.48 -11.34
C GLY A 26 17.94 -17.99 -11.04
N THR A 27 17.89 -17.12 -12.06
CA THR A 27 17.60 -15.69 -11.86
C THR A 27 16.19 -15.52 -11.30
N ARG A 28 16.08 -14.78 -10.19
CA ARG A 28 14.79 -14.37 -9.63
C ARG A 28 14.31 -13.08 -10.28
N LEU A 29 13.08 -13.09 -10.77
CA LEU A 29 12.39 -11.94 -11.35
C LEU A 29 11.22 -11.52 -10.46
N TRP A 30 10.94 -10.22 -10.45
CA TRP A 30 9.70 -9.72 -9.86
C TRP A 30 8.52 -10.03 -10.78
N THR A 31 7.39 -10.37 -10.16
CA THR A 31 6.09 -10.58 -10.81
C THR A 31 4.97 -10.00 -9.94
N LEU A 32 3.72 -10.18 -10.36
CA LEU A 32 2.54 -9.91 -9.56
C LEU A 32 1.77 -11.21 -9.30
N ASP A 33 1.27 -11.35 -8.08
CA ASP A 33 0.24 -12.32 -7.69
C ASP A 33 -0.98 -11.51 -7.25
N GLY A 34 -2.04 -11.56 -8.06
CA GLY A 34 -3.12 -10.58 -8.01
C GLY A 34 -2.60 -9.15 -8.14
N LEU A 35 -2.85 -8.33 -7.11
CA LEU A 35 -2.43 -6.92 -7.04
C LEU A 35 -1.15 -6.69 -6.20
N ARG A 36 -0.53 -7.79 -5.74
CA ARG A 36 0.66 -7.76 -4.88
C ARG A 36 1.87 -8.18 -5.66
N THR A 37 3.03 -7.71 -5.23
CA THR A 37 4.28 -8.14 -5.87
C THR A 37 4.73 -9.48 -5.29
N ALA A 38 5.16 -10.36 -6.18
CA ALA A 38 5.66 -11.69 -5.87
C ALA A 38 6.97 -11.93 -6.61
N GLN A 39 7.58 -13.09 -6.39
CA GLN A 39 8.82 -13.47 -7.03
C GLN A 39 8.66 -14.78 -7.78
N THR A 40 9.34 -14.87 -8.92
CA THR A 40 9.40 -16.10 -9.72
C THR A 40 10.84 -16.35 -10.15
N THR A 41 11.16 -17.60 -10.47
CA THR A 41 12.50 -18.04 -10.81
C THR A 41 12.55 -18.54 -12.24
N VAL A 42 13.58 -18.11 -12.97
CA VAL A 42 13.86 -18.58 -14.32
C VAL A 42 14.36 -20.01 -14.28
N THR A 43 13.66 -20.92 -14.93
CA THR A 43 14.02 -22.35 -15.03
C THR A 43 14.66 -22.68 -16.37
N HIS A 44 14.30 -21.97 -17.43
CA HIS A 44 14.87 -22.14 -18.77
C HIS A 44 14.96 -20.80 -19.49
N VAL A 45 15.95 -20.66 -20.36
CA VAL A 45 16.13 -19.50 -21.24
C VAL A 45 16.17 -19.98 -22.68
N MET A 46 15.41 -19.31 -23.54
CA MET A 46 15.34 -19.59 -24.97
C MET A 46 15.57 -18.29 -25.74
N ALA A 47 16.10 -18.39 -26.96
CA ALA A 47 16.30 -17.23 -27.82
C ALA A 47 15.90 -17.53 -29.27
N ALA A 48 15.28 -16.55 -29.93
CA ALA A 48 14.91 -16.63 -31.34
C ALA A 48 15.23 -15.32 -32.07
N LYS A 49 15.39 -15.37 -33.39
CA LYS A 49 15.57 -14.19 -34.23
C LYS A 49 14.23 -13.66 -34.72
N ALA A 50 14.06 -12.34 -34.73
CA ALA A 50 12.88 -11.68 -35.28
C ALA A 50 13.26 -10.37 -35.98
N ARG A 51 12.56 -10.03 -37.08
CA ARG A 51 12.77 -8.76 -37.79
C ARG A 51 11.85 -7.64 -37.31
N THR A 52 10.81 -7.97 -36.58
CA THR A 52 9.81 -7.04 -36.05
C THR A 52 9.73 -7.16 -34.54
N ALA A 53 9.43 -6.04 -33.90
CA ALA A 53 9.07 -5.88 -32.50
C ALA A 53 8.10 -4.70 -32.41
N VAL A 54 7.51 -4.49 -31.24
CA VAL A 54 6.69 -3.31 -30.96
C VAL A 54 7.25 -2.58 -29.75
N GLU A 55 7.22 -1.26 -29.79
CA GLU A 55 7.43 -0.41 -28.62
C GLU A 55 6.07 -0.03 -28.05
N VAL A 56 5.82 -0.47 -26.81
CA VAL A 56 4.62 -0.15 -26.05
C VAL A 56 4.93 1.08 -25.20
N VAL A 57 4.10 2.12 -25.33
CA VAL A 57 4.26 3.40 -24.63
C VAL A 57 3.10 3.61 -23.66
N THR A 58 3.42 3.84 -22.39
CA THR A 58 2.48 4.30 -21.36
C THR A 58 2.96 5.64 -20.83
N GLY A 59 2.10 6.38 -20.13
CA GLY A 59 2.47 7.65 -19.48
C GLY A 59 3.56 7.54 -18.41
N HIS A 60 4.06 6.33 -18.12
CA HIS A 60 5.13 6.09 -17.16
C HIS A 60 6.40 5.50 -17.74
N ALA A 61 6.34 4.74 -18.83
CA ALA A 61 7.51 4.17 -19.48
C ALA A 61 7.21 3.72 -20.91
N ALA A 62 8.26 3.56 -21.70
CA ALA A 62 8.24 2.78 -22.94
C ALA A 62 9.03 1.49 -22.76
N PHE A 63 8.61 0.41 -23.42
CA PHE A 63 9.35 -0.85 -23.45
C PHE A 63 9.14 -1.56 -24.79
N THR A 64 10.20 -2.20 -25.30
CA THR A 64 10.18 -2.91 -26.57
C THR A 64 10.04 -4.41 -26.35
N VAL A 65 9.08 -5.03 -27.04
CA VAL A 65 8.73 -6.44 -26.89
C VAL A 65 8.39 -7.06 -28.25
N ALA A 66 8.36 -8.38 -28.29
CA ALA A 66 7.63 -9.13 -29.29
C ALA A 66 6.18 -8.64 -29.47
N ALA A 67 5.69 -8.62 -30.71
CA ALA A 67 4.31 -8.23 -31.03
C ALA A 67 3.25 -9.10 -30.33
N ASP A 68 3.52 -10.41 -30.26
CA ASP A 68 2.66 -11.42 -29.64
C ASP A 68 2.89 -11.58 -28.12
N LEU A 69 3.73 -10.75 -27.49
CA LEU A 69 3.95 -10.83 -26.04
C LEU A 69 2.65 -10.48 -25.29
N PRO A 70 2.13 -11.35 -24.41
CA PRO A 70 0.90 -11.09 -23.69
C PRO A 70 1.08 -10.05 -22.59
N LEU A 71 0.20 -9.04 -22.61
CA LEU A 71 0.01 -8.05 -21.55
C LEU A 71 -1.36 -8.31 -20.89
N ILE A 72 -1.42 -8.21 -19.57
CA ILE A 72 -2.70 -8.38 -18.85
C ILE A 72 -3.47 -7.06 -18.85
N THR A 73 -4.75 -7.14 -19.20
CA THR A 73 -5.77 -6.08 -19.06
C THR A 73 -6.86 -6.56 -18.11
N PRO A 74 -7.80 -5.69 -17.69
CA PRO A 74 -8.96 -6.13 -16.92
C PRO A 74 -9.81 -7.20 -17.62
N ASP A 75 -9.80 -7.22 -18.95
CA ASP A 75 -10.58 -8.16 -19.77
C ASP A 75 -9.81 -9.47 -20.10
N GLY A 76 -8.57 -9.60 -19.65
CA GLY A 76 -7.71 -10.75 -19.90
C GLY A 76 -6.40 -10.42 -20.62
N TRP A 77 -5.77 -11.43 -21.21
CA TRP A 77 -4.47 -11.28 -21.87
C TRP A 77 -4.66 -10.80 -23.32
N VAL A 78 -3.96 -9.73 -23.70
CA VAL A 78 -3.93 -9.21 -25.07
C VAL A 78 -2.51 -9.21 -25.60
N ARG A 79 -2.34 -9.27 -26.92
CA ARG A 79 -1.03 -9.13 -27.56
C ARG A 79 -0.54 -7.69 -27.42
N ALA A 80 0.77 -7.51 -27.28
CA ALA A 80 1.37 -6.19 -27.18
C ALA A 80 1.06 -5.29 -28.40
N GLU A 81 0.92 -5.86 -29.60
CA GLU A 81 0.54 -5.12 -30.81
C GLU A 81 -0.88 -4.54 -30.75
N ASP A 82 -1.80 -5.20 -30.05
CA ASP A 82 -3.23 -4.83 -29.95
C ASP A 82 -3.54 -4.01 -28.69
N ALA A 83 -2.51 -3.66 -27.90
CA ALA A 83 -2.70 -3.08 -26.57
C ALA A 83 -3.01 -1.58 -26.58
N ALA A 84 -2.91 -0.90 -27.73
CA ALA A 84 -3.15 0.55 -27.82
C ALA A 84 -4.55 0.92 -27.31
N GLY A 85 -4.64 1.92 -26.43
CA GLY A 85 -5.89 2.36 -25.80
C GLY A 85 -6.40 1.44 -24.67
N ARG A 86 -5.78 0.27 -24.45
CA ARG A 86 -6.11 -0.62 -23.33
C ARG A 86 -5.41 -0.18 -22.05
N THR A 87 -5.94 -0.60 -20.91
CA THR A 87 -5.27 -0.49 -19.62
C THR A 87 -4.50 -1.77 -19.32
N VAL A 88 -3.26 -1.63 -18.87
CA VAL A 88 -2.39 -2.74 -18.48
C VAL A 88 -1.94 -2.58 -17.04
N ILE A 89 -1.68 -3.70 -16.36
CA ILE A 89 -1.25 -3.64 -14.97
C ILE A 89 0.21 -3.20 -14.87
N ARG A 90 0.50 -2.35 -13.90
CA ARG A 90 1.83 -1.85 -13.61
C ARG A 90 2.07 -1.78 -12.12
N THR A 91 3.29 -2.07 -11.70
CA THR A 91 3.81 -1.67 -10.39
C THR A 91 4.91 -0.62 -10.52
N HIS A 92 5.04 0.22 -9.50
CA HIS A 92 6.05 1.27 -9.50
C HIS A 92 7.43 0.66 -9.25
N ALA A 93 8.29 0.61 -10.28
CA ALA A 93 9.58 -0.10 -10.21
C ALA A 93 10.47 0.28 -9.02
N ARG A 94 10.46 1.55 -8.56
CA ARG A 94 11.23 1.98 -7.37
C ARG A 94 10.72 1.37 -6.05
N LYS A 95 9.47 0.91 -6.01
CA LYS A 95 8.88 0.27 -4.83
C LYS A 95 9.20 -1.23 -4.76
N LEU A 96 9.76 -1.84 -5.81
CA LEU A 96 10.09 -3.27 -5.81
C LEU A 96 11.15 -3.64 -4.76
N CYS A 97 12.12 -2.75 -4.55
CA CYS A 97 13.23 -2.95 -3.60
C CYS A 97 12.90 -2.58 -2.16
N ARG A 98 11.64 -2.24 -1.85
CA ARG A 98 11.26 -1.92 -0.47
C ARG A 98 11.13 -3.19 0.36
N GLU A 99 11.44 -3.06 1.64
CA GLU A 99 11.07 -4.06 2.64
C GLU A 99 9.55 -4.15 2.72
N ARG A 100 9.03 -5.38 2.69
CA ARG A 100 7.61 -5.68 2.84
C ARG A 100 7.42 -6.23 4.24
N LEU A 101 6.51 -5.62 4.97
CA LEU A 101 6.23 -5.99 6.34
C LEU A 101 5.29 -7.19 6.36
N THR A 102 5.36 -7.99 7.42
CA THR A 102 4.33 -8.97 7.73
C THR A 102 3.54 -8.43 8.91
N PHE A 103 2.30 -8.02 8.66
CA PHE A 103 1.46 -7.46 9.70
C PHE A 103 0.93 -8.55 10.64
N ARG A 104 1.09 -8.34 11.95
CA ARG A 104 0.40 -9.11 12.99
C ARG A 104 -0.90 -8.38 13.34
N VAL A 105 -2.01 -8.87 12.81
CA VAL A 105 -3.31 -8.21 12.96
C VAL A 105 -3.99 -8.71 14.23
N GLY A 106 -3.92 -7.90 15.29
CA GLY A 106 -4.56 -8.10 16.59
C GLY A 106 -4.77 -6.76 17.30
N TYR A 107 -4.93 -6.76 18.62
CA TYR A 107 -5.16 -5.54 19.40
C TYR A 107 -4.13 -4.42 19.09
N ALA A 108 -2.83 -4.76 19.10
CA ALA A 108 -1.74 -3.82 18.84
C ALA A 108 -1.86 -3.16 17.44
N PHE A 109 -2.30 -3.94 16.44
CA PHE A 109 -2.55 -3.42 15.10
C PHE A 109 -3.66 -2.36 15.11
N GLY A 110 -4.78 -2.69 15.73
CA GLY A 110 -5.88 -1.75 15.91
C GLY A 110 -5.43 -0.48 16.61
N TYR A 111 -4.72 -0.63 17.72
CA TYR A 111 -4.24 0.48 18.53
C TYR A 111 -3.37 1.46 17.74
N PHE A 112 -2.33 0.98 17.05
CA PHE A 112 -1.46 1.92 16.32
C PHE A 112 -2.20 2.58 15.16
N VAL A 113 -3.13 1.88 14.49
CA VAL A 113 -3.96 2.47 13.43
C VAL A 113 -4.85 3.57 14.00
N GLY A 114 -5.55 3.31 15.11
CA GLY A 114 -6.41 4.28 15.79
C GLY A 114 -5.64 5.52 16.25
N ALA A 115 -4.50 5.32 16.90
CA ALA A 115 -3.62 6.41 17.33
C ALA A 115 -3.05 7.21 16.14
N THR A 116 -2.76 6.54 15.02
CA THR A 116 -2.31 7.21 13.80
C THR A 116 -3.42 8.05 13.16
N CYS A 117 -4.66 7.56 13.19
CA CYS A 117 -5.83 8.29 12.67
C CYS A 117 -6.24 9.48 13.55
N ALA A 118 -5.92 9.46 14.84
CA ALA A 118 -6.13 10.57 15.76
C ALA A 118 -5.02 11.63 15.59
N ASP A 119 -3.80 11.31 16.05
CA ASP A 119 -2.71 12.28 16.20
C ASP A 119 -1.50 12.00 15.28
N GLY A 120 -1.61 11.00 14.41
CA GLY A 120 -0.53 10.57 13.54
C GLY A 120 -0.36 11.43 12.30
N THR A 121 0.84 11.37 11.73
CA THR A 121 1.18 11.91 10.42
C THR A 121 1.72 10.79 9.53
N VAL A 122 1.04 10.57 8.40
CA VAL A 122 1.52 9.67 7.34
C VAL A 122 2.18 10.50 6.25
N GLY A 123 3.52 10.57 6.30
CA GLY A 123 4.33 11.25 5.29
C GLY A 123 4.48 10.42 4.01
N ARG A 124 5.33 10.87 3.08
CA ARG A 124 5.59 10.19 1.80
C ARG A 124 6.15 8.76 1.96
N ASN A 125 7.04 8.56 2.94
CA ASN A 125 7.75 7.30 3.17
C ASN A 125 7.96 7.01 4.66
N TYR A 126 7.19 7.66 5.53
CA TYR A 126 7.32 7.52 6.97
C TYR A 126 5.96 7.66 7.65
N VAL A 127 5.88 7.14 8.86
CA VAL A 127 4.78 7.36 9.79
C VAL A 127 5.36 7.99 11.04
N SER A 128 4.69 8.99 11.60
CA SER A 128 5.15 9.68 12.80
C SER A 128 3.99 10.00 13.72
N LEU A 129 4.22 9.90 15.02
CA LEU A 129 3.37 10.43 16.08
C LEU A 129 4.21 11.45 16.87
N VAL A 130 3.67 12.64 17.17
CA VAL A 130 4.34 13.65 18.00
C VAL A 130 3.37 14.15 19.06
N VAL A 131 3.59 13.74 20.31
CA VAL A 131 2.66 13.97 21.42
C VAL A 131 3.41 14.49 22.66
N ASN A 132 2.70 15.10 23.60
CA ASN A 132 3.32 15.56 24.84
C ASN A 132 3.47 14.45 25.90
N ASP A 133 2.64 13.41 25.80
CA ASP A 133 2.58 12.31 26.77
C ASP A 133 3.54 11.17 26.38
N GLU A 134 4.51 10.89 27.25
CA GLU A 134 5.48 9.81 27.09
C GLU A 134 4.84 8.43 27.13
N ALA A 135 3.83 8.23 27.99
CA ALA A 135 3.15 6.94 28.10
C ALA A 135 2.37 6.64 26.82
N PHE A 136 1.72 7.65 26.24
CA PHE A 136 1.06 7.50 24.94
C PHE A 136 2.07 7.20 23.83
N ALA A 137 3.17 7.97 23.74
CA ALA A 137 4.23 7.72 22.76
C ALA A 137 4.82 6.30 22.91
N SER A 138 5.09 5.86 24.14
CA SER A 138 5.64 4.54 24.44
C SER A 138 4.67 3.41 24.07
N ARG A 139 3.38 3.59 24.35
CA ARG A 139 2.34 2.61 23.99
C ARG A 139 2.16 2.54 22.48
N TYR A 140 2.17 3.67 21.78
CA TYR A 140 2.15 3.71 20.32
C TYR A 140 3.35 2.99 19.72
N ALA A 141 4.57 3.28 20.19
CA ALA A 141 5.79 2.64 19.72
C ALA A 141 5.73 1.11 19.91
N ARG A 142 5.35 0.64 21.10
CA ARG A 142 5.19 -0.78 21.40
C ARG A 142 4.20 -1.46 20.46
N SER A 143 3.00 -0.89 20.31
CA SER A 143 1.95 -1.43 19.46
C SER A 143 2.37 -1.46 17.98
N LEU A 144 3.08 -0.43 17.50
CA LEU A 144 3.62 -0.40 16.14
C LEU A 144 4.67 -1.49 15.95
N ASN A 145 5.59 -1.66 16.90
CA ASN A 145 6.64 -2.69 16.83
C ASN A 145 6.02 -4.09 16.82
N GLU A 146 5.07 -4.35 17.70
CA GLU A 146 4.39 -5.64 17.79
C GLU A 146 3.63 -5.97 16.49
N ALA A 147 2.92 -4.99 15.94
CA ALA A 147 2.10 -5.19 14.75
C ALA A 147 2.91 -5.27 13.44
N THR A 148 4.10 -4.67 13.37
CA THR A 148 4.85 -4.52 12.12
C THR A 148 6.24 -5.13 12.11
N GLY A 149 6.82 -5.40 13.29
CA GLY A 149 8.21 -5.81 13.46
C GLY A 149 9.24 -4.69 13.27
N LEU A 150 8.81 -3.45 12.98
CA LEU A 150 9.70 -2.30 12.88
C LEU A 150 10.22 -1.90 14.26
N ASP A 151 11.41 -1.31 14.31
CA ASP A 151 11.94 -0.72 15.53
C ASP A 151 11.52 0.76 15.64
N ALA A 152 10.45 1.00 16.39
CA ALA A 152 9.99 2.32 16.78
C ALA A 152 10.29 2.56 18.25
N GLN A 153 10.84 3.74 18.54
CA GLN A 153 11.17 4.18 19.89
C GLN A 153 10.70 5.63 20.08
N PRO A 154 10.20 6.00 21.27
CA PRO A 154 9.99 7.38 21.64
C PRO A 154 11.32 8.14 21.65
N GLN A 155 11.33 9.32 21.05
CA GLN A 155 12.46 10.24 21.05
C GLN A 155 12.02 11.57 21.65
N PRO A 156 12.75 12.13 22.62
CA PRO A 156 12.49 13.48 23.10
C PRO A 156 12.67 14.47 21.96
N VAL A 157 11.70 15.37 21.79
CA VAL A 157 11.74 16.43 20.79
C VAL A 157 11.22 17.73 21.39
N THR A 158 11.54 18.83 20.73
CA THR A 158 10.96 20.14 21.02
C THR A 158 10.09 20.55 19.85
N ARG A 159 8.89 21.09 20.12
CA ARG A 159 7.98 21.59 19.08
C ARG A 159 7.46 22.98 19.41
N PRO A 160 7.27 23.84 18.39
CA PRO A 160 6.64 25.14 18.60
C PRO A 160 5.16 24.94 18.94
N SER A 161 4.71 25.52 20.04
CA SER A 161 3.29 25.57 20.40
C SER A 161 2.63 26.79 19.76
N GLY A 162 1.70 26.58 18.83
CA GLY A 162 0.90 27.66 18.26
C GLY A 162 -0.03 28.34 19.29
N TYR A 163 -0.40 27.63 20.36
CA TYR A 163 -1.21 28.17 21.45
C TYR A 163 -0.37 28.97 22.46
N LEU A 164 0.81 28.47 22.83
CA LEU A 164 1.66 29.09 23.86
C LEU A 164 2.73 30.03 23.28
N GLY A 165 2.91 30.08 21.96
CA GLY A 165 3.92 30.92 21.29
C GLY A 165 5.36 30.58 21.65
N ARG A 166 5.62 29.38 22.21
CA ARG A 166 6.94 28.93 22.66
C ARG A 166 7.16 27.46 22.36
N ASP A 167 8.41 27.07 22.40
CA ASP A 167 8.84 25.68 22.31
C ASP A 167 8.41 24.89 23.55
N ILE A 168 7.80 23.74 23.31
CA ILE A 168 7.38 22.79 24.36
C ILE A 168 8.04 21.44 24.15
N PRO A 169 8.42 20.75 25.24
CA PRO A 169 8.92 19.39 25.17
C PRO A 169 7.79 18.44 24.72
N GLY A 170 8.18 17.37 24.04
CA GLY A 170 7.29 16.28 23.66
C GLY A 170 8.09 15.06 23.21
N PHE A 171 7.37 14.06 22.73
CA PHE A 171 7.90 12.78 22.32
C PHE A 171 7.48 12.49 20.89
N ARG A 172 8.44 12.12 20.06
CA ARG A 172 8.23 11.68 18.68
C ARG A 172 8.51 10.20 18.57
N VAL A 173 7.58 9.47 17.99
CA VAL A 173 7.82 8.13 17.45
C VAL A 173 7.77 8.23 15.94
N ARG A 174 8.83 7.81 15.24
CA ARG A 174 8.88 7.86 13.78
C ARG A 174 9.55 6.63 13.20
N VAL A 175 8.89 6.01 12.22
CA VAL A 175 9.43 4.92 11.43
C VAL A 175 9.46 5.29 9.95
N VAL A 176 10.54 4.93 9.25
CA VAL A 176 10.70 5.17 7.81
C VAL A 176 10.38 3.89 7.06
N SER A 177 9.14 3.76 6.62
CA SER A 177 8.70 2.66 5.75
C SER A 177 7.72 3.17 4.71
N SER A 178 8.12 3.12 3.44
CA SER A 178 7.21 3.42 2.32
C SER A 178 6.11 2.38 2.16
N TYR A 179 6.33 1.15 2.64
CA TYR A 179 5.32 0.09 2.64
C TYR A 179 4.20 0.41 3.63
N LEU A 180 4.56 0.70 4.88
CA LEU A 180 3.60 1.08 5.93
C LEU A 180 2.86 2.38 5.58
N ALA A 181 3.57 3.39 5.06
CA ALA A 181 2.95 4.65 4.69
C ALA A 181 1.95 4.50 3.53
N ASP A 182 2.21 3.62 2.57
CA ASP A 182 1.24 3.29 1.53
C ASP A 182 0.03 2.51 2.09
N ALA A 183 0.27 1.55 3.00
CA ALA A 183 -0.78 0.78 3.65
C ALA A 183 -1.76 1.69 4.41
N LEU A 184 -1.25 2.55 5.29
CA LEU A 184 -2.07 3.49 6.05
C LEU A 184 -2.84 4.47 5.16
N ARG A 185 -2.24 4.96 4.07
CA ARG A 185 -2.98 5.78 3.10
C ARG A 185 -4.11 5.00 2.45
N GLN A 186 -3.90 3.74 2.10
CA GLN A 186 -4.96 2.90 1.53
C GLN A 186 -6.06 2.60 2.54
N TYR A 187 -5.71 2.33 3.82
CA TYR A 187 -6.71 2.16 4.88
C TYR A 187 -7.58 3.41 5.03
N ALA A 188 -6.97 4.59 4.91
CA ALA A 188 -7.63 5.89 4.98
C ALA A 188 -8.38 6.30 3.69
N GLY A 189 -8.50 5.43 2.68
CA GLY A 189 -9.19 5.74 1.42
C GLY A 189 -8.36 6.58 0.42
N GLY A 190 -7.04 6.64 0.60
CA GLY A 190 -6.08 7.29 -0.30
C GLY A 190 -5.44 8.54 0.28
N ASP A 191 -6.09 9.20 1.24
CA ASP A 191 -5.59 10.40 1.93
C ASP A 191 -5.68 10.22 3.45
N ALA A 192 -4.53 10.16 4.12
CA ALA A 192 -4.44 9.99 5.56
C ALA A 192 -4.50 11.32 6.34
N HIS A 193 -4.89 12.41 5.69
CA HIS A 193 -5.10 13.69 6.37
C HIS A 193 -6.32 13.60 7.29
N HIS A 194 -6.18 13.98 8.57
CA HIS A 194 -7.22 13.85 9.60
C HIS A 194 -8.62 14.37 9.17
N MET A 195 -8.69 15.50 8.45
CA MET A 195 -9.95 16.05 7.93
C MET A 195 -10.59 15.31 6.74
N ARG A 196 -9.86 14.44 6.04
CA ARG A 196 -10.28 13.83 4.77
C ARG A 196 -10.19 12.31 4.74
N GLN A 197 -9.54 11.71 5.72
CA GLN A 197 -9.42 10.26 5.82
C GLN A 197 -10.80 9.61 5.91
N ALA A 198 -10.97 8.51 5.17
CA ALA A 198 -12.07 7.59 5.35
C ALA A 198 -11.86 6.75 6.63
N PHE A 199 -12.94 6.13 7.11
CA PHE A 199 -12.84 5.19 8.21
C PHE A 199 -12.01 3.94 7.81
N PRO A 200 -10.97 3.56 8.58
CA PRO A 200 -10.05 2.49 8.19
C PRO A 200 -10.68 1.11 8.41
N ARG A 201 -11.46 0.61 7.44
CA ARG A 201 -12.21 -0.66 7.56
C ARG A 201 -11.34 -1.89 7.87
N VAL A 202 -10.03 -1.83 7.63
CA VAL A 202 -9.08 -2.88 8.03
C VAL A 202 -9.12 -3.21 9.53
N VAL A 203 -9.57 -2.28 10.39
CA VAL A 203 -9.71 -2.53 11.83
C VAL A 203 -10.98 -3.29 12.21
N LEU A 204 -11.90 -3.50 11.25
CA LEU A 204 -13.17 -4.21 11.48
C LEU A 204 -13.02 -5.74 11.38
N ARG A 205 -11.80 -6.25 11.32
CA ARG A 205 -11.51 -7.69 11.20
C ARG A 205 -12.19 -8.52 12.26
N ASP A 206 -12.08 -8.09 13.50
CA ASP A 206 -12.67 -8.72 14.66
C ASP A 206 -12.76 -7.70 15.80
N ARG A 207 -13.36 -8.13 16.91
CA ARG A 207 -13.57 -7.27 18.06
C ARG A 207 -12.27 -6.83 18.71
N GLU A 208 -11.26 -7.71 18.78
CA GLU A 208 -10.00 -7.41 19.45
C GLU A 208 -9.26 -6.28 18.74
N VAL A 209 -9.16 -6.36 17.42
CA VAL A 209 -8.56 -5.31 16.59
C VAL A 209 -9.35 -4.01 16.74
N PHE A 210 -10.68 -4.08 16.70
CA PHE A 210 -11.49 -2.88 16.77
C PHE A 210 -11.47 -2.21 18.15
N ASP A 211 -11.45 -2.99 19.25
CA ASP A 211 -11.24 -2.47 20.61
C ASP A 211 -9.88 -1.78 20.75
N GLY A 212 -8.83 -2.35 20.13
CA GLY A 212 -7.53 -1.71 20.00
C GLY A 212 -7.61 -0.36 19.31
N PHE A 213 -8.30 -0.29 18.16
CA PHE A 213 -8.51 0.96 17.43
C PHE A 213 -9.22 2.03 18.26
N LEU A 214 -10.29 1.65 18.98
CA LEU A 214 -11.03 2.56 19.83
C LEU A 214 -10.18 3.09 20.99
N ASP A 215 -9.28 2.28 21.55
CA ASP A 215 -8.33 2.71 22.58
C ASP A 215 -7.26 3.65 22.01
N GLY A 216 -6.68 3.30 20.86
CA GLY A 216 -5.66 4.12 20.21
C GLY A 216 -6.17 5.49 19.79
N TYR A 217 -7.38 5.56 19.23
CA TYR A 217 -8.00 6.83 18.87
C TYR A 217 -8.32 7.68 20.11
N ALA A 218 -8.84 7.04 21.17
CA ALA A 218 -9.21 7.74 22.41
C ALA A 218 -7.99 8.31 23.16
N ASP A 219 -6.83 7.66 23.08
CA ASP A 219 -5.59 8.15 23.69
C ASP A 219 -5.03 9.40 22.98
N GLY A 220 -5.32 9.58 21.68
CA GLY A 220 -4.94 10.78 20.91
C GLY A 220 -6.01 11.88 20.96
N ASP A 221 -7.10 11.65 20.23
CA ASP A 221 -8.19 12.62 20.05
C ASP A 221 -9.44 12.17 20.81
N GLY A 222 -9.30 11.98 22.12
CA GLY A 222 -10.41 11.58 22.96
C GLY A 222 -10.08 11.56 24.43
N CYS A 223 -10.94 10.90 25.21
CA CYS A 223 -10.67 10.59 26.60
C CYS A 223 -11.53 9.43 27.08
N ARG A 224 -11.01 8.66 28.05
CA ARG A 224 -11.84 7.75 28.84
C ARG A 224 -12.67 8.52 29.86
N ALA A 225 -13.90 8.06 30.06
CA ALA A 225 -14.78 8.64 31.07
C ALA A 225 -14.32 8.24 32.48
N LYS A 226 -14.38 9.20 33.42
CA LYS A 226 -13.99 8.96 34.82
C LYS A 226 -15.05 8.23 35.64
N HIS A 227 -16.31 8.34 35.27
CA HIS A 227 -17.46 7.93 36.11
C HIS A 227 -18.32 6.83 35.50
N TRP A 228 -18.00 6.36 34.29
CA TRP A 228 -18.74 5.29 33.62
C TRP A 228 -17.84 4.55 32.64
N ALA A 229 -18.21 3.32 32.29
CA ALA A 229 -17.43 2.45 31.41
C ALA A 229 -17.58 2.86 29.93
N GLY A 230 -16.67 3.73 29.49
CA GLY A 230 -16.45 4.02 28.08
C GLY A 230 -15.60 5.26 27.84
N ARG A 231 -15.75 5.83 26.66
CA ARG A 231 -14.87 6.87 26.12
C ARG A 231 -15.63 7.86 25.25
N THR A 232 -15.04 9.03 25.09
CA THR A 232 -15.47 10.03 24.11
C THR A 232 -14.37 10.19 23.08
N LEU A 233 -14.73 10.09 21.81
CA LEU A 233 -13.85 10.37 20.68
C LEU A 233 -14.21 11.75 20.11
N VAL A 234 -13.21 12.53 19.76
CA VAL A 234 -13.35 13.90 19.27
C VAL A 234 -12.79 13.95 17.85
N SER A 235 -13.52 14.53 16.91
CA SER A 235 -12.98 14.74 15.57
C SER A 235 -13.70 15.87 14.84
N ALA A 236 -12.95 16.63 14.06
CA ALA A 236 -13.51 17.56 13.08
C ALA A 236 -13.94 16.87 11.77
N ASN A 237 -13.57 15.60 11.57
CA ASN A 237 -14.01 14.79 10.43
C ASN A 237 -15.37 14.13 10.73
N VAL A 238 -16.44 14.84 10.40
CA VAL A 238 -17.81 14.37 10.64
C VAL A 238 -18.13 13.06 9.92
N PRO A 239 -17.81 12.86 8.62
CA PRO A 239 -18.04 11.58 7.95
C PRO A 239 -17.43 10.39 8.69
N PHE A 240 -16.20 10.53 9.18
CA PHE A 240 -15.53 9.48 9.95
C PHE A 240 -16.31 9.09 11.22
N LEU A 241 -16.83 10.08 11.95
CA LEU A 241 -17.63 9.82 13.16
C LEU A 241 -19.03 9.25 12.84
N VAL A 242 -19.62 9.62 11.70
CA VAL A 242 -20.88 9.03 11.22
C VAL A 242 -20.69 7.53 10.95
N ASP A 243 -19.64 7.16 10.22
CA ASP A 243 -19.33 5.76 9.91
C ASP A 243 -19.08 4.98 11.20
N LEU A 244 -18.24 5.52 12.09
CA LEU A 244 -17.95 4.88 13.37
C LEU A 244 -19.21 4.71 14.23
N ALA A 245 -20.07 5.72 14.32
CA ALA A 245 -21.32 5.65 15.07
C ALA A 245 -22.23 4.54 14.54
N ALA A 246 -22.33 4.37 13.22
CA ALA A 246 -23.09 3.29 12.61
C ALA A 246 -22.54 1.90 13.00
N ILE A 247 -21.21 1.73 12.96
CA ILE A 247 -20.53 0.47 13.32
C ILE A 247 -20.84 0.06 14.76
N ILE A 248 -20.73 1.00 15.72
CA ILE A 248 -20.97 0.75 17.15
C ILE A 248 -22.45 0.88 17.57
N GLY A 249 -23.34 1.18 16.62
CA GLY A 249 -24.77 1.40 16.89
C GLY A 249 -25.04 2.57 17.83
N ALA A 250 -24.20 3.60 17.82
CA ALA A 250 -24.36 4.80 18.63
C ALA A 250 -25.19 5.86 17.91
N ARG A 251 -25.93 6.65 18.70
CA ARG A 251 -26.51 7.90 18.20
C ARG A 251 -25.40 8.94 18.12
N PHE A 252 -25.32 9.62 16.98
CA PHE A 252 -24.36 10.69 16.76
C PHE A 252 -25.07 11.92 16.23
N THR A 253 -24.70 13.09 16.75
CA THR A 253 -25.19 14.39 16.30
C THR A 253 -23.99 15.30 16.16
N PRO A 254 -23.66 15.75 14.93
CA PRO A 254 -22.52 16.63 14.71
C PRO A 254 -22.63 17.94 15.48
N ALA A 255 -21.49 18.48 15.92
CA ALA A 255 -21.43 19.82 16.49
C ALA A 255 -21.76 20.89 15.44
N ARG A 256 -22.18 22.07 15.90
CA ARG A 256 -22.46 23.22 15.02
C ARG A 256 -21.16 23.71 14.34
N LYS A 257 -21.31 24.33 13.15
CA LYS A 257 -20.20 24.70 12.24
C LYS A 257 -19.04 25.37 12.99
N GLY A 258 -17.83 24.80 12.82
CA GLY A 258 -16.56 25.33 13.33
C GLY A 258 -15.98 24.60 14.55
N LEU A 259 -16.75 23.71 15.19
CA LEU A 259 -16.29 22.94 16.35
C LEU A 259 -16.07 21.46 16.00
N ALA A 260 -15.12 20.82 16.69
CA ALA A 260 -14.97 19.37 16.63
C ALA A 260 -16.23 18.69 17.20
N SER A 261 -16.63 17.57 16.60
CA SER A 261 -17.77 16.77 17.03
C SER A 261 -17.32 15.68 17.99
N HIS A 262 -18.19 15.31 18.94
CA HIS A 262 -17.92 14.31 19.95
C HIS A 262 -18.79 13.08 19.72
N LEU A 263 -18.19 11.89 19.79
CA LEU A 263 -18.88 10.61 19.76
C LEU A 263 -18.65 9.86 21.07
N THR A 264 -19.74 9.56 21.77
CA THR A 264 -19.70 8.76 22.99
C THR A 264 -19.79 7.27 22.67
N VAL A 265 -18.78 6.51 23.11
CA VAL A 265 -18.68 5.06 22.94
C VAL A 265 -18.73 4.39 24.31
N VAL A 266 -19.78 3.61 24.56
CA VAL A 266 -19.91 2.79 25.77
C VAL A 266 -19.16 1.47 25.60
N ASP A 267 -18.46 0.97 26.63
CA ASP A 267 -17.63 -0.25 26.48
C ASP A 267 -18.47 -1.50 26.14
N ARG A 268 -19.75 -1.50 26.51
CA ARG A 268 -20.72 -2.53 26.10
C ARG A 268 -21.28 -2.33 24.69
N TRP A 269 -20.65 -1.52 23.84
CA TRP A 269 -21.12 -1.23 22.48
C TRP A 269 -21.36 -2.51 21.68
N ALA A 270 -20.51 -3.53 21.86
CA ALA A 270 -20.62 -4.80 21.15
C ALA A 270 -21.93 -5.56 21.43
N ALA A 271 -22.52 -5.37 22.63
CA ALA A 271 -23.78 -6.00 23.00
C ALA A 271 -24.98 -5.48 22.18
N ARG A 272 -24.81 -4.40 21.41
CA ARG A 272 -25.83 -3.86 20.50
C ARG A 272 -25.99 -4.68 19.21
N GLY A 273 -25.04 -5.57 18.90
CA GLY A 273 -25.13 -6.46 17.75
C GLY A 273 -25.02 -5.79 16.37
N THR A 274 -24.57 -4.54 16.30
CA THR A 274 -24.41 -3.79 15.04
C THR A 274 -23.08 -4.04 14.34
N PHE A 275 -22.04 -4.39 15.09
CA PHE A 275 -20.72 -4.68 14.54
C PHE A 275 -20.74 -5.97 13.75
N ARG A 276 -20.26 -5.87 12.51
CA ARG A 276 -20.10 -7.00 11.60
C ARG A 276 -18.62 -7.11 11.27
N PRO A 277 -17.97 -8.23 11.61
CA PRO A 277 -16.60 -8.48 11.19
C PRO A 277 -16.45 -8.38 9.67
N GLU A 278 -15.37 -7.76 9.21
CA GLU A 278 -15.07 -7.58 7.78
C GLU A 278 -13.65 -8.02 7.48
N HIS A 279 -13.45 -8.72 6.36
CA HIS A 279 -12.10 -9.09 5.94
C HIS A 279 -11.56 -8.08 4.93
N HIS A 280 -10.52 -7.34 5.34
CA HIS A 280 -9.72 -6.48 4.48
C HIS A 280 -8.26 -6.83 4.64
N ASP A 281 -7.52 -6.88 3.54
CA ASP A 281 -6.08 -7.13 3.57
C ASP A 281 -5.34 -5.98 4.27
N ALA A 282 -4.47 -6.32 5.21
CA ALA A 282 -3.54 -5.36 5.79
C ALA A 282 -2.42 -5.00 4.80
N ASP A 283 -2.08 -5.90 3.89
CA ASP A 283 -1.05 -5.61 2.91
C ASP A 283 -1.53 -4.59 1.87
N PRO A 284 -0.77 -3.53 1.57
CA PRO A 284 -1.13 -2.57 0.55
C PRO A 284 -1.17 -3.21 -0.83
N VAL A 285 -2.13 -2.79 -1.64
CA VAL A 285 -2.13 -2.98 -3.09
C VAL A 285 -0.86 -2.31 -3.67
N GLU A 286 -0.09 -3.07 -4.46
CA GLU A 286 1.22 -2.65 -4.97
C GLU A 286 1.24 -2.37 -6.48
N SER A 287 0.11 -2.56 -7.14
CA SER A 287 -0.06 -2.36 -8.58
C SER A 287 -1.25 -1.45 -8.89
N SER A 288 -1.23 -0.84 -10.07
CA SER A 288 -2.30 -0.02 -10.61
C SER A 288 -2.47 -0.29 -12.11
N TRP A 289 -3.64 0.03 -12.64
CA TRP A 289 -3.90 0.00 -14.07
C TRP A 289 -3.41 1.29 -14.71
N VAL A 290 -2.76 1.19 -15.88
CA VAL A 290 -2.25 2.33 -16.63
C VAL A 290 -2.58 2.17 -18.11
N THR A 291 -2.94 3.26 -18.77
CA THR A 291 -3.31 3.23 -20.20
C THR A 291 -2.07 3.10 -21.09
N VAL A 292 -2.16 2.25 -22.10
CA VAL A 292 -1.22 2.21 -23.22
C VAL A 292 -1.60 3.31 -24.20
N GLU A 293 -0.77 4.34 -24.27
CA GLU A 293 -0.98 5.52 -25.09
C GLU A 293 -0.72 5.25 -26.56
N ALA A 294 0.29 4.42 -26.86
CA ALA A 294 0.66 4.07 -28.22
C ALA A 294 1.37 2.73 -28.28
N VAL A 295 1.23 2.08 -29.44
CA VAL A 295 2.04 0.93 -29.83
C VAL A 295 2.70 1.25 -31.16
N ARG A 296 4.04 1.25 -31.18
CA ARG A 296 4.83 1.69 -32.34
C ARG A 296 5.57 0.50 -32.94
N PRO A 297 5.41 0.22 -34.25
CA PRO A 297 6.20 -0.80 -34.92
C PRO A 297 7.70 -0.51 -34.83
N ARG A 298 8.50 -1.55 -34.63
CA ARG A 298 9.97 -1.50 -34.63
C ARG A 298 10.50 -2.56 -35.57
N THR A 299 11.01 -2.12 -36.71
CA THR A 299 11.68 -3.01 -37.68
C THR A 299 13.17 -2.98 -37.43
N ALA A 300 13.81 -4.15 -37.51
CA ALA A 300 15.27 -4.24 -37.42
C ALA A 300 15.92 -3.51 -38.61
N PRO A 301 16.76 -2.46 -38.39
CA PRO A 301 17.37 -1.69 -39.48
C PRO A 301 18.53 -2.42 -40.19
N GLY A 302 18.68 -3.73 -39.95
CA GLY A 302 19.78 -4.55 -40.45
C GLY A 302 19.74 -5.95 -39.84
N LYS A 303 20.54 -6.19 -38.78
CA LYS A 303 20.53 -7.49 -38.08
C LYS A 303 19.21 -7.71 -37.34
N PRO A 304 18.58 -8.90 -37.45
CA PRO A 304 17.39 -9.24 -36.68
C PRO A 304 17.59 -9.05 -35.17
N PHE A 305 16.53 -8.68 -34.46
CA PHE A 305 16.48 -8.73 -33.01
C PHE A 305 16.73 -10.17 -32.54
N THR A 306 17.41 -10.32 -31.40
CA THR A 306 17.42 -11.58 -30.65
C THR A 306 16.43 -11.43 -29.51
N LEU A 307 15.33 -12.16 -29.60
CA LEU A 307 14.25 -12.17 -28.61
C LEU A 307 14.51 -13.28 -27.59
N TYR A 308 14.60 -12.93 -26.33
CA TYR A 308 14.80 -13.83 -25.19
C TYR A 308 13.47 -14.17 -24.55
N ARG A 309 13.26 -15.46 -24.27
CA ARG A 309 12.08 -16.01 -23.59
C ARG A 309 12.52 -16.81 -22.38
N TYR A 310 11.66 -16.90 -21.39
CA TYR A 310 11.93 -17.60 -20.15
C TYR A 310 10.81 -18.59 -19.85
N ARG A 311 11.13 -19.71 -19.23
CA ARG A 311 10.17 -20.50 -18.45
C ARG A 311 10.33 -20.15 -16.98
N LEU A 312 9.23 -19.90 -16.29
CA LEU A 312 9.23 -19.34 -14.94
C LEU A 312 8.44 -20.24 -13.97
N ARG A 313 8.89 -20.32 -12.71
CA ARG A 313 8.15 -20.98 -11.61
C ARG A 313 8.33 -20.21 -10.30
N PRO A 314 7.30 -20.13 -9.44
CA PRO A 314 5.97 -20.75 -9.60
C PRO A 314 5.03 -19.97 -10.53
N HIS A 315 5.28 -18.68 -10.76
CA HIS A 315 4.42 -17.84 -11.58
C HIS A 315 4.93 -17.74 -13.03
N PRO A 316 4.08 -17.95 -14.06
CA PRO A 316 4.46 -17.84 -15.47
C PRO A 316 4.46 -16.39 -15.98
N THR A 317 4.73 -15.42 -15.11
CA THR A 317 4.64 -13.98 -15.39
C THR A 317 5.83 -13.26 -14.78
N PHE A 318 6.19 -12.10 -15.31
CA PHE A 318 7.28 -11.28 -14.78
C PHE A 318 7.12 -9.81 -15.20
N LEU A 319 7.96 -8.93 -14.65
CA LEU A 319 7.87 -7.49 -14.87
C LEU A 319 8.91 -6.97 -15.87
N VAL A 320 8.44 -6.15 -16.80
CA VAL A 320 9.23 -5.38 -17.78
C VAL A 320 8.97 -3.90 -17.57
N ASN A 321 9.96 -3.15 -17.09
CA ASN A 321 9.80 -1.75 -16.69
C ASN A 321 8.59 -1.51 -15.76
N GLY A 322 8.30 -2.48 -14.89
CA GLY A 322 7.16 -2.47 -13.97
C GLY A 322 5.82 -2.97 -14.55
N HIS A 323 5.72 -3.29 -15.84
CA HIS A 323 4.50 -3.82 -16.46
C HIS A 323 4.53 -5.34 -16.43
N LEU A 324 3.38 -5.96 -16.10
CA LEU A 324 3.30 -7.43 -16.06
C LEU A 324 3.15 -7.98 -17.47
N VAL A 325 4.02 -8.94 -17.79
CA VAL A 325 3.97 -9.70 -19.03
C VAL A 325 3.93 -11.19 -18.70
N ARG A 326 3.33 -11.98 -19.58
CA ARG A 326 3.39 -13.44 -19.47
C ARG A 326 4.69 -13.96 -20.08
N ALA A 327 5.20 -15.05 -19.50
CA ALA A 327 6.28 -15.86 -20.06
C ALA A 327 5.73 -16.96 -20.98
N ALA A 328 6.57 -17.46 -21.88
CA ALA A 328 6.18 -18.54 -22.77
C ALA A 328 6.03 -19.83 -21.95
N GLU A 329 5.01 -20.62 -22.27
CA GLU A 329 4.88 -22.00 -21.79
C GLU A 329 5.91 -22.92 -22.47
#